data_AF-A0A8D6VCU4-F1
#
_entry.id   AF-A0A8D6VCU4-F1
#
_cell.length_a   1.000
_cell.length_b   1.000
_cell.length_c   1.000
_cell.angle_alpha   90.00
_cell.angle_beta   90.00
_cell.angle_gamma   90.00
#
_symmetry.space_group_name_H-M   'P 1'
#
loop_
_entity.id
_entity.type
_entity.pdbx_description
1 polymer ?
#
loop_
_entity_poly.entity_id
_entity_poly.type
_entity_poly.pdbx_seq_one_letter_code
_entity_poly.pdbx_strand_id
1 'polypeptide(L)'
;MTSLYQVVSLLAARSGAPWASFDAVPGVQWRDASPKVNSDSTDPQNAQYRSGTLLLDGFGAVDVPDGGHGADGGAKQANEGESGITLNGDAHSVHSIAVKKFYASPEYAEVLKRQLPAAKSVRLIADKCGGDDDGGPDSLQTKFYAIGLDAGEAFVEAYLDDGTETRGPGSTTFVFTKTKPQKRIQALQCKEL
;
A
#
# COMPACT_ATOMS: atom_id res chain seq x y z
N MET A 1 -13.98 -11.85 5.33
CA MET A 1 -13.14 -10.73 5.77
C MET A 1 -11.88 -10.79 4.93
N THR A 2 -11.50 -9.69 4.27
CA THR A 2 -10.39 -9.69 3.29
C THR A 2 -9.04 -9.82 4.01
N SER A 3 -8.01 -10.28 3.31
CA SER A 3 -6.63 -10.32 3.84
C SER A 3 -6.15 -8.92 4.22
N LEU A 4 -6.41 -7.91 3.37
CA LEU A 4 -5.97 -6.54 3.63
C LEU A 4 -6.59 -5.97 4.91
N TYR A 5 -7.89 -6.20 5.14
CA TYR A 5 -8.54 -5.74 6.37
C TYR A 5 -7.86 -6.30 7.63
N GLN A 6 -7.48 -7.56 7.61
CA GLN A 6 -6.84 -8.21 8.77
C GLN A 6 -5.45 -7.63 9.02
N VAL A 7 -4.62 -7.48 7.98
CA VAL A 7 -3.29 -6.88 8.11
C VAL A 7 -3.39 -5.44 8.65
N VAL A 8 -4.27 -4.60 8.10
CA VAL A 8 -4.43 -3.20 8.54
C VAL A 8 -5.01 -3.13 9.96
N SER A 9 -5.90 -4.05 10.34
CA SER A 9 -6.43 -4.12 11.71
C SER A 9 -5.34 -4.46 12.73
N LEU A 10 -4.40 -5.33 12.38
CA LEU A 10 -3.23 -5.63 13.22
C LEU A 10 -2.32 -4.42 13.40
N LEU A 11 -2.09 -3.64 12.33
CA LEU A 11 -1.34 -2.37 12.40
C LEU A 11 -2.01 -1.35 13.33
N ALA A 12 -3.33 -1.19 13.20
CA ALA A 12 -4.12 -0.24 13.99
C ALA A 12 -4.24 -0.64 15.46
N ALA A 13 -3.97 -1.91 15.81
CA ALA A 13 -4.16 -2.42 17.15
C ALA A 13 -3.31 -1.69 18.20
N ARG A 14 -3.90 -1.49 19.39
CA ARG A 14 -3.24 -0.84 20.53
C ARG A 14 -2.05 -1.64 21.07
N SER A 15 -1.98 -2.95 20.81
CA SER A 15 -0.93 -3.87 21.26
C SER A 15 0.43 -3.68 20.58
N GLY A 16 0.58 -2.72 19.66
CA GLY A 16 1.90 -2.32 19.13
C GLY A 16 2.39 -3.11 17.92
N ALA A 17 1.50 -3.85 17.24
CA ALA A 17 1.77 -4.52 15.96
C ALA A 17 3.12 -5.29 15.89
N PRO A 18 3.39 -6.22 16.82
CA PRO A 18 4.61 -7.01 16.77
C PRO A 18 4.64 -7.86 15.50
N TRP A 19 5.83 -8.07 14.93
CA TRP A 19 6.03 -8.79 13.67
C TRP A 19 5.32 -10.15 13.61
N ALA A 20 5.38 -10.92 14.70
CA ALA A 20 4.77 -12.25 14.80
C ALA A 20 3.24 -12.23 14.63
N SER A 21 2.56 -11.10 14.88
CA SER A 21 1.11 -11.00 14.64
C SER A 21 0.74 -11.14 13.17
N PHE A 22 1.68 -10.88 12.24
CA PHE A 22 1.44 -10.92 10.80
C PHE A 22 1.74 -12.29 10.18
N ASP A 23 2.37 -13.21 10.90
CA ASP A 23 2.85 -14.50 10.36
C ASP A 23 1.72 -15.36 9.79
N ALA A 24 0.56 -15.32 10.43
CA ALA A 24 -0.55 -16.23 10.15
C ALA A 24 -1.75 -15.56 9.48
N VAL A 25 -1.58 -14.37 8.87
CA VAL A 25 -2.70 -13.69 8.21
C VAL A 25 -3.14 -14.48 6.97
N PRO A 26 -4.38 -15.03 6.95
CA PRO A 26 -4.93 -15.72 5.78
C PRO A 26 -4.77 -14.93 4.49
N GLY A 27 -4.37 -15.63 3.42
CA GLY A 27 -4.26 -15.06 2.07
C GLY A 27 -3.04 -14.17 1.83
N VAL A 28 -2.16 -13.99 2.83
CA VAL A 28 -0.84 -13.38 2.62
C VAL A 28 0.21 -14.47 2.47
N GLN A 29 1.02 -14.38 1.41
CA GLN A 29 2.13 -15.27 1.14
C GLN A 29 3.44 -14.54 1.36
N TRP A 30 4.07 -14.76 2.51
CA TRP A 30 5.35 -14.16 2.82
C TRP A 30 6.48 -14.77 1.98
N ARG A 31 7.29 -13.91 1.35
CA ARG A 31 8.51 -14.33 0.65
C ARG A 31 9.62 -14.67 1.63
N ASP A 32 9.69 -13.91 2.71
CA ASP A 32 10.70 -14.04 3.75
C ASP A 32 10.10 -14.65 5.01
N ALA A 33 10.83 -15.58 5.65
CA ALA A 33 10.38 -16.22 6.89
C ALA A 33 10.33 -15.25 8.08
N SER A 34 11.16 -14.22 8.07
CA SER A 34 11.29 -13.21 9.12
C SER A 34 11.61 -11.83 8.51
N PRO A 35 11.49 -10.74 9.29
CA PRO A 35 11.93 -9.42 8.85
C PRO A 35 13.43 -9.42 8.51
N LYS A 36 13.79 -8.62 7.51
CA LYS A 36 15.16 -8.38 7.05
C LYS A 36 15.56 -6.94 7.35
N VAL A 37 16.85 -6.70 7.51
CA VAL A 37 17.39 -5.33 7.65
C VAL A 37 17.16 -4.57 6.35
N ASN A 38 16.66 -3.34 6.45
CA ASN A 38 16.56 -2.41 5.34
C ASN A 38 17.84 -1.55 5.29
N SER A 39 18.78 -1.89 4.40
CA SER A 39 20.03 -1.13 4.22
C SER A 39 19.82 0.23 3.57
N ASP A 40 18.68 0.43 2.93
CA ASP A 40 18.43 1.59 2.07
C ASP A 40 17.71 2.71 2.82
N SER A 41 17.35 2.46 4.09
CA SER A 41 16.67 3.41 4.97
C SER A 41 17.54 3.79 6.16
N THR A 42 17.61 5.09 6.46
CA THR A 42 18.16 5.62 7.71
C THR A 42 17.08 5.92 8.75
N ASP A 43 15.79 5.80 8.39
CA ASP A 43 14.67 5.95 9.32
C ASP A 43 14.57 4.71 10.23
N PRO A 44 14.69 4.87 11.57
CA PRO A 44 14.54 3.77 12.52
C PRO A 44 13.20 3.02 12.42
N GLN A 45 12.11 3.69 12.00
CA GLN A 45 10.79 3.07 11.83
C GLN A 45 10.68 2.23 10.56
N ASN A 46 11.69 2.29 9.69
CA ASN A 46 11.81 1.54 8.45
C ASN A 46 13.16 0.79 8.40
N ALA A 47 13.74 0.48 9.56
CA ALA A 47 15.02 -0.21 9.66
C ALA A 47 14.92 -1.71 9.30
N GLN A 48 13.71 -2.26 9.34
CA GLN A 48 13.41 -3.63 8.95
C GLN A 48 12.20 -3.68 8.01
N TYR A 49 12.22 -4.66 7.10
CA TYR A 49 11.10 -4.92 6.20
C TYR A 49 10.83 -6.42 6.06
N ARG A 50 9.61 -6.76 5.65
CA ARG A 50 9.24 -8.11 5.22
C ARG A 50 8.29 -8.02 4.05
N SER A 51 8.60 -8.73 2.98
CA SER A 51 7.80 -8.69 1.75
C SER A 51 7.05 -10.00 1.51
N GLY A 52 5.93 -9.88 0.81
CA GLY A 52 5.07 -10.98 0.41
C GLY A 52 4.13 -10.56 -0.71
N THR A 53 3.12 -11.39 -0.95
CA THR A 53 2.03 -11.11 -1.88
C THR A 53 0.68 -11.33 -1.20
N LEU A 54 -0.35 -10.66 -1.71
CA LEU A 54 -1.74 -10.92 -1.37
C LEU A 54 -2.61 -10.66 -2.59
N LEU A 55 -3.79 -11.28 -2.61
CA LEU A 55 -4.81 -11.03 -3.62
C LEU A 55 -5.85 -10.06 -3.05
N LEU A 56 -6.06 -8.93 -3.72
CA LEU A 56 -7.14 -8.01 -3.41
C LEU A 56 -8.47 -8.54 -3.96
N ASP A 57 -9.54 -8.40 -3.18
CA ASP A 57 -10.84 -8.98 -3.52
C ASP A 57 -11.59 -8.18 -4.60
N GLY A 58 -12.39 -8.87 -5.42
CA GLY A 58 -13.29 -8.25 -6.40
C GLY A 58 -12.63 -7.76 -7.69
N PHE A 59 -11.38 -8.13 -7.93
CA PHE A 59 -10.68 -7.87 -9.19
C PHE A 59 -10.72 -9.10 -10.11
N GLY A 60 -10.69 -8.85 -11.41
CA GLY A 60 -10.83 -9.85 -12.47
C GLY A 60 -9.52 -10.15 -13.20
N ALA A 61 -9.61 -11.01 -14.21
CA ALA A 61 -8.50 -11.30 -15.10
C ALA A 61 -8.28 -10.14 -16.09
N VAL A 62 -7.01 -9.79 -16.30
CA VAL A 62 -6.56 -8.72 -17.19
C VAL A 62 -5.33 -9.18 -17.98
N ASP A 63 -5.14 -8.60 -19.17
CA ASP A 63 -3.97 -8.86 -20.01
C ASP A 63 -2.74 -8.11 -19.48
N VAL A 64 -1.76 -8.83 -18.95
CA VAL A 64 -0.44 -8.32 -18.59
C VAL A 64 0.59 -8.74 -19.63
N PRO A 65 1.67 -7.97 -19.85
CA PRO A 65 2.82 -8.44 -20.60
C PRO A 65 3.35 -9.76 -20.02
N ASP A 66 3.63 -10.73 -20.88
CA ASP A 66 4.17 -12.04 -20.47
C ASP A 66 5.66 -12.00 -20.08
N GLY A 67 6.33 -10.87 -20.32
CA GLY A 67 7.75 -10.67 -20.06
C GLY A 67 8.65 -11.06 -21.24
N GLY A 68 8.07 -11.47 -22.37
CA GLY A 68 8.79 -11.69 -23.62
C GLY A 68 9.39 -10.40 -24.18
N HIS A 69 10.55 -10.52 -24.82
CA HIS A 69 11.23 -9.40 -25.48
C HIS A 69 11.08 -9.51 -27.00
N GLY A 70 10.80 -8.39 -27.69
CA GLY A 70 10.74 -8.35 -29.16
C GLY A 70 9.44 -8.90 -29.75
N ALA A 71 9.52 -9.50 -30.94
CA ALA A 71 8.36 -10.01 -31.69
C ALA A 71 7.64 -11.19 -31.01
N ASP A 72 8.28 -11.80 -30.00
CA ASP A 72 7.76 -12.90 -29.19
C ASP A 72 7.06 -12.42 -27.90
N GLY A 73 6.99 -11.10 -27.67
CA GLY A 73 6.26 -10.53 -26.53
C GLY A 73 4.76 -10.70 -26.68
N GLY A 74 4.16 -11.50 -25.82
CA GLY A 74 2.73 -11.76 -25.77
C GLY A 74 2.04 -11.10 -24.57
N ALA A 75 0.71 -11.26 -24.53
CA ALA A 75 -0.07 -11.00 -23.34
C ALA A 75 -0.38 -12.33 -22.64
N LYS A 76 -0.32 -12.33 -21.31
CA LYS A 76 -0.86 -13.41 -20.47
C LYS A 76 -1.98 -12.85 -19.60
N GLN A 77 -2.90 -13.71 -19.20
CA GLN A 77 -3.93 -13.36 -18.23
C GLN A 77 -3.36 -13.43 -16.81
N ALA A 78 -3.56 -12.37 -16.03
CA ALA A 78 -3.26 -12.32 -14.60
C ALA A 78 -4.43 -11.67 -13.85
N ASN A 79 -4.55 -11.85 -12.54
CA ASN A 79 -5.59 -11.17 -11.77
C ASN A 79 -5.13 -9.74 -11.41
N GLU A 80 -5.93 -8.73 -11.72
CA GLU A 80 -5.63 -7.31 -11.46
C GLU A 80 -5.45 -7.01 -9.96
N GLY A 81 -6.03 -7.83 -9.08
CA GLY A 81 -5.89 -7.73 -7.64
C GLY A 81 -4.60 -8.30 -7.09
N GLU A 82 -3.79 -9.01 -7.88
CA GLU A 82 -2.48 -9.48 -7.46
C GLU A 82 -1.64 -8.28 -7.01
N SER A 83 -1.16 -8.33 -5.78
CA SER A 83 -0.48 -7.20 -5.16
C SER A 83 0.74 -7.66 -4.37
N GLY A 84 1.80 -6.86 -4.46
CA GLY A 84 2.92 -6.95 -3.50
C GLY A 84 2.49 -6.33 -2.17
N ILE A 85 2.92 -6.93 -1.07
CA ILE A 85 2.81 -6.34 0.27
C ILE A 85 4.19 -6.26 0.91
N THR A 86 4.49 -5.12 1.52
CA THR A 86 5.70 -4.91 2.30
C THR A 86 5.32 -4.33 3.66
N LEU A 87 5.68 -5.03 4.72
CA LEU A 87 5.65 -4.52 6.09
C LEU A 87 6.97 -3.80 6.36
N ASN A 88 6.92 -2.60 6.95
CA ASN A 88 8.09 -1.87 7.40
C ASN A 88 7.99 -1.59 8.89
N GLY A 89 9.12 -1.69 9.59
CA GLY A 89 9.14 -1.55 11.03
C GLY A 89 10.53 -1.36 11.60
N ASP A 90 10.58 -1.41 12.93
CA ASP A 90 11.82 -1.49 13.69
C ASP A 90 12.08 -2.94 14.17
N ALA A 91 13.02 -3.13 15.09
CA ALA A 91 13.36 -4.45 15.62
C ALA A 91 12.21 -5.18 16.36
N HIS A 92 11.14 -4.48 16.73
CA HIS A 92 10.05 -5.00 17.56
C HIS A 92 8.71 -4.99 16.84
N SER A 93 8.42 -3.93 16.09
CA SER A 93 7.08 -3.59 15.66
C SER A 93 7.01 -3.11 14.22
N VAL A 94 5.89 -3.43 13.57
CA VAL A 94 5.51 -2.89 12.26
C VAL A 94 4.91 -1.49 12.43
N HIS A 95 5.40 -0.53 11.65
CA HIS A 95 4.95 0.87 11.66
C HIS A 95 4.18 1.26 10.41
N SER A 96 4.45 0.62 9.28
CA SER A 96 3.71 0.83 8.04
C SER A 96 3.56 -0.43 7.20
N ILE A 97 2.55 -0.41 6.33
CA ILE A 97 2.27 -1.47 5.36
C ILE A 97 2.12 -0.80 3.99
N ALA A 98 2.97 -1.16 3.03
CA ALA A 98 2.80 -0.79 1.64
C ALA A 98 2.14 -1.94 0.87
N VAL A 99 1.08 -1.64 0.12
CA VAL A 99 0.44 -2.56 -0.82
C VAL A 99 0.55 -1.97 -2.21
N LYS A 100 1.30 -2.65 -3.09
CA LYS A 100 1.48 -2.25 -4.48
C LYS A 100 0.62 -3.15 -5.36
N LYS A 101 -0.52 -2.62 -5.79
CA LYS A 101 -1.40 -3.26 -6.77
C LYS A 101 -0.85 -2.99 -8.17
N PHE A 102 -0.67 -4.04 -8.96
CA PHE A 102 -0.31 -3.87 -10.37
C PHE A 102 -1.49 -3.21 -11.11
N TYR A 103 -1.20 -2.33 -12.07
CA TYR A 103 -2.13 -1.41 -12.72
C TYR A 103 -2.47 -0.15 -11.93
N ALA A 104 -2.31 0.98 -12.61
CA ALA A 104 -2.78 2.29 -12.16
C ALA A 104 -4.32 2.37 -12.20
N SER A 105 -4.91 2.80 -11.09
CA SER A 105 -6.36 2.99 -10.90
C SER A 105 -6.58 4.15 -9.93
N PRO A 106 -7.16 5.29 -10.37
CA PRO A 106 -7.39 6.44 -9.50
C PRO A 106 -8.56 6.27 -8.51
N GLU A 107 -9.27 5.13 -8.55
CA GLU A 107 -10.46 4.80 -7.75
C GLU A 107 -10.15 4.38 -6.30
N TYR A 108 -9.19 5.04 -5.64
CA TYR A 108 -8.67 4.64 -4.33
C TYR A 108 -9.75 4.40 -3.27
N ALA A 109 -10.74 5.28 -3.17
CA ALA A 109 -11.80 5.16 -2.17
C ALA A 109 -12.64 3.90 -2.38
N GLU A 110 -12.91 3.51 -3.62
CA GLU A 110 -13.69 2.31 -3.92
C GLU A 110 -12.88 1.04 -3.65
N VAL A 111 -11.58 1.06 -3.96
CA VAL A 111 -10.67 -0.03 -3.57
C VAL A 111 -10.62 -0.14 -2.04
N LEU A 112 -10.39 0.95 -1.31
CA LEU A 112 -10.34 0.93 0.15
C LEU A 112 -11.64 0.42 0.79
N LYS A 113 -12.81 0.88 0.34
CA LYS A 113 -14.11 0.39 0.85
C LYS A 113 -14.31 -1.10 0.59
N ARG A 114 -13.96 -1.55 -0.62
CA ARG A 114 -14.09 -2.96 -1.01
C ARG A 114 -13.15 -3.85 -0.19
N GLN A 115 -11.91 -3.41 0.00
CA GLN A 115 -10.91 -4.18 0.72
C GLN A 115 -11.07 -4.07 2.24
N LEU A 116 -11.78 -3.07 2.74
CA LEU A 116 -12.00 -2.86 4.18
C LEU A 116 -13.50 -2.86 4.50
N PRO A 117 -14.24 -3.95 4.18
CA PRO A 117 -15.70 -3.96 4.23
C PRO A 117 -16.27 -3.84 5.65
N ALA A 118 -15.46 -4.12 6.67
CA ALA A 118 -15.81 -3.98 8.08
C ALA A 118 -15.24 -2.70 8.72
N ALA A 119 -14.63 -1.80 7.95
CA ALA A 119 -14.24 -0.49 8.47
C ALA A 119 -15.48 0.34 8.82
N LYS A 120 -15.44 1.01 9.97
CA LYS A 120 -16.47 1.96 10.41
C LYS A 120 -16.56 3.17 9.50
N SER A 121 -15.43 3.59 8.94
CA SER A 121 -15.37 4.72 8.02
C SER A 121 -14.11 4.66 7.15
N VAL A 122 -14.24 5.23 5.94
CA VAL A 122 -13.13 5.57 5.04
C VAL A 122 -13.34 7.03 4.66
N ARG A 123 -12.53 7.94 5.20
CA ARG A 123 -12.69 9.39 5.03
C ARG A 123 -11.49 9.98 4.32
N LEU A 124 -11.72 10.76 3.27
CA LEU A 124 -10.67 11.58 2.65
C LEU A 124 -10.27 12.68 3.65
N ILE A 125 -8.96 12.86 3.88
CA ILE A 125 -8.43 13.85 4.84
C ILE A 125 -7.49 14.86 4.19
N ALA A 126 -6.90 14.52 3.04
CA ALA A 126 -6.18 15.47 2.21
C ALA A 126 -6.18 15.02 0.73
N ASP A 127 -6.27 15.98 -0.18
CA ASP A 127 -6.20 15.77 -1.63
C ASP A 127 -5.52 16.96 -2.33
N LYS A 128 -5.52 16.96 -3.66
CA LYS A 128 -5.02 18.08 -4.49
C LYS A 128 -3.63 18.53 -4.07
N CYS A 129 -2.73 17.56 -3.95
CA CYS A 129 -1.33 17.81 -3.67
C CYS A 129 -0.72 18.63 -4.82
N GLY A 130 0.04 19.65 -4.46
CA GLY A 130 0.65 20.59 -5.39
C GLY A 130 2.09 20.23 -5.76
N GLY A 131 2.73 19.37 -4.96
CA GLY A 131 4.14 19.04 -5.07
C GLY A 131 4.46 17.55 -4.97
N ASP A 132 5.58 17.14 -5.53
CA ASP A 132 6.28 15.88 -5.26
C ASP A 132 7.38 16.08 -4.19
N ASP A 133 8.19 15.05 -3.95
CA ASP A 133 9.29 15.10 -2.97
C ASP A 133 10.47 15.99 -3.38
N ASP A 134 10.60 16.30 -4.67
CA ASP A 134 11.66 17.11 -5.26
C ASP A 134 11.22 18.56 -5.55
N GLY A 135 9.98 18.92 -5.20
CA GLY A 135 9.38 20.23 -5.43
C GLY A 135 8.83 20.45 -6.84
N GLY A 136 8.72 19.39 -7.64
CA GLY A 136 7.98 19.33 -8.90
C GLY A 136 6.47 19.11 -8.68
N PRO A 137 5.63 19.11 -9.73
CA PRO A 137 4.19 18.89 -9.60
C PRO A 137 3.87 17.44 -9.19
N ASP A 138 2.81 17.23 -8.39
CA ASP A 138 2.33 15.88 -8.03
C ASP A 138 1.78 15.14 -9.27
N SER A 139 2.64 14.39 -9.94
CA SER A 139 2.28 13.48 -11.03
C SER A 139 1.60 12.20 -10.53
N LEU A 140 1.74 11.90 -9.24
CA LEU A 140 1.29 10.65 -8.62
C LEU A 140 -0.19 10.71 -8.19
N GLN A 141 -0.85 11.87 -8.29
CA GLN A 141 -2.26 12.09 -7.92
C GLN A 141 -2.58 11.65 -6.48
N THR A 142 -1.69 12.02 -5.55
CA THR A 142 -1.69 11.53 -4.18
C THR A 142 -2.94 11.96 -3.42
N LYS A 143 -3.51 11.04 -2.64
CA LYS A 143 -4.64 11.30 -1.73
C LYS A 143 -4.43 10.61 -0.39
N PHE A 144 -4.93 11.22 0.67
CA PHE A 144 -4.82 10.71 2.03
C PHE A 144 -6.19 10.38 2.61
N TYR A 145 -6.28 9.23 3.29
CA TYR A 145 -7.50 8.78 3.95
C TYR A 145 -7.26 8.44 5.42
N ALA A 146 -8.29 8.62 6.25
CA ALA A 146 -8.39 8.05 7.59
C ALA A 146 -9.38 6.88 7.57
N ILE A 147 -8.97 5.76 8.17
CA ILE A 147 -9.71 4.51 8.23
C ILE A 147 -10.07 4.23 9.69
N GLY A 148 -11.36 4.28 10.01
CA GLY A 148 -11.85 3.89 11.32
C GLY A 148 -12.08 2.39 11.37
N LEU A 149 -11.41 1.69 12.29
CA LEU A 149 -11.52 0.25 12.52
C LEU A 149 -12.01 -0.02 13.95
N ASP A 150 -12.41 -1.25 14.23
CA ASP A 150 -12.66 -1.66 15.62
C ASP A 150 -11.38 -1.65 16.47
N ALA A 151 -10.25 -2.00 15.86
CA ALA A 151 -8.95 -2.07 16.51
C ALA A 151 -8.33 -0.69 16.82
N GLY A 152 -8.79 0.37 16.14
CA GLY A 152 -8.21 1.71 16.22
C GLY A 152 -8.46 2.52 14.95
N GLU A 153 -7.60 3.51 14.71
CA GLU A 153 -7.57 4.28 13.45
C GLU A 153 -6.27 3.97 12.72
N ALA A 154 -6.34 3.88 11.39
CA ALA A 154 -5.19 3.83 10.50
C ALA A 154 -5.31 4.93 9.45
N PHE A 155 -4.19 5.34 8.88
CA PHE A 155 -4.13 6.36 7.82
C PHE A 155 -3.57 5.74 6.56
N VAL A 156 -3.97 6.26 5.40
CA VAL A 156 -3.55 5.74 4.10
C VAL A 156 -3.09 6.88 3.22
N GLU A 157 -1.87 6.78 2.70
CA GLU A 157 -1.42 7.50 1.51
C GLU A 157 -1.69 6.61 0.29
N ALA A 158 -2.39 7.12 -0.71
CA ALA A 158 -2.70 6.40 -1.95
C ALA A 158 -2.24 7.23 -3.14
N TYR A 159 -1.49 6.62 -4.05
CA TYR A 159 -0.92 7.30 -5.21
C TYR A 159 -0.70 6.34 -6.39
N LEU A 160 -0.65 6.91 -7.60
CA LEU A 160 -0.28 6.21 -8.83
C LEU A 160 1.21 6.33 -9.07
N ASP A 161 1.81 5.26 -9.55
CA ASP A 161 3.03 5.30 -10.34
C ASP A 161 2.60 4.96 -11.77
N ASP A 162 2.69 5.93 -12.69
CA ASP A 162 2.18 5.79 -14.05
C ASP A 162 3.04 4.85 -14.93
N GLY A 163 4.14 4.31 -14.37
CA GLY A 163 5.01 3.36 -15.05
C GLY A 163 5.85 3.98 -16.16
N THR A 164 5.88 5.32 -16.30
CA THR A 164 6.66 6.01 -17.33
C THR A 164 8.16 5.68 -17.25
N GLU A 165 8.70 5.52 -16.04
CA GLU A 165 10.09 5.12 -15.82
C GLU A 165 10.36 3.65 -16.18
N THR A 166 9.38 2.77 -15.94
CA THR A 166 9.52 1.31 -16.13
C THR A 166 8.95 0.80 -17.45
N ARG A 167 8.32 1.67 -18.24
CA ARG A 167 7.50 1.34 -19.42
C ARG A 167 6.47 0.24 -19.14
N GLY A 168 5.98 0.18 -17.90
CA GLY A 168 4.99 -0.78 -17.44
C GLY A 168 3.57 -0.18 -17.43
N PRO A 169 2.53 -0.98 -17.11
CA PRO A 169 1.14 -0.53 -17.03
C PRO A 169 0.84 0.39 -15.82
N GLY A 170 1.89 0.90 -15.16
CA GLY A 170 1.81 1.59 -13.89
C GLY A 170 1.37 0.69 -12.73
N SER A 171 1.18 1.31 -11.57
CA SER A 171 0.73 0.68 -10.35
C SER A 171 -0.03 1.65 -9.46
N THR A 172 -0.83 1.10 -8.57
CA THR A 172 -1.49 1.84 -7.50
C THR A 172 -0.90 1.40 -6.18
N THR A 173 -0.37 2.34 -5.40
CA THR A 173 0.22 2.04 -4.09
C THR A 173 -0.65 2.59 -2.98
N PHE A 174 -0.85 1.78 -1.94
CA PHE A 174 -1.48 2.18 -0.68
C PHE A 174 -0.47 1.99 0.45
N VAL A 175 -0.12 3.06 1.15
CA VAL A 175 0.76 3.01 2.33
C VAL A 175 -0.06 3.29 3.57
N PHE A 176 -0.24 2.27 4.38
CA PHE A 176 -0.96 2.34 5.65
C PHE A 176 0.00 2.70 6.78
N THR A 177 -0.36 3.67 7.62
CA THR A 177 0.39 4.07 8.81
C THR A 177 -0.52 4.15 10.03
N LYS A 178 0.08 4.01 11.23
CA LYS A 178 -0.65 4.17 12.49
C LYS A 178 -0.90 5.63 12.85
N THR A 179 0.00 6.51 12.46
CA THR A 179 -0.07 7.95 12.74
C THR A 179 -0.47 8.71 11.48
N LYS A 180 -1.21 9.82 11.67
CA LYS A 180 -1.55 10.71 10.57
C LYS A 180 -0.25 11.21 9.93
N PRO A 181 -0.05 11.03 8.61
CA PRO A 181 1.20 11.40 7.94
C PRO A 181 1.27 12.92 7.67
N GLN A 182 1.16 13.73 8.73
CA GLN A 182 1.06 15.19 8.64
C GLN A 182 2.26 15.81 7.91
N LYS A 183 3.47 15.30 8.19
CA LYS A 183 4.69 15.78 7.53
C LYS A 183 4.64 15.53 6.02
N ARG A 184 4.11 14.38 5.58
CA ARG A 184 3.97 14.02 4.17
C ARG A 184 2.93 14.89 3.47
N ILE A 185 1.76 15.06 4.09
CA ILE A 185 0.69 15.94 3.61
C ILE A 185 1.20 17.36 3.39
N GLN A 186 2.02 17.89 4.31
CA GLN A 186 2.62 19.21 4.20
C GLN A 186 3.71 19.28 3.13
N ALA A 187 4.58 18.27 3.04
CA ALA A 187 5.65 18.21 2.05
C ALA A 187 5.10 18.24 0.62
N LEU A 188 4.05 17.46 0.36
CA LEU A 188 3.36 17.41 -0.95
C LEU A 188 2.38 18.58 -1.16
N GLN A 189 2.30 19.52 -0.22
CA GLN A 189 1.44 20.70 -0.28
C GLN A 189 -0.04 20.35 -0.53
N CYS A 190 -0.53 19.26 0.07
CA CYS A 190 -1.90 18.83 -0.10
C CYS A 190 -2.89 19.73 0.63
N LYS A 191 -4.09 19.86 0.07
CA LYS A 191 -5.21 20.51 0.72
C LYS A 191 -5.83 19.56 1.74
N GLU A 192 -5.74 19.91 3.03
CA GLU A 192 -6.46 19.21 4.09
C GLU A 192 -7.97 19.54 4.08
N LEU A 193 -8.78 18.58 4.54
CA LEU A 193 -10.25 18.64 4.55
C LEU A 193 -10.85 18.64 5.96
#